data_AF-A0A1V6R4Y0-F1
#
_entry.id   AF-A0A1V6R4Y0-F1
#
_cell.length_a   1.000
_cell.length_b   1.000
_cell.length_c   1.000
_cell.angle_alpha   90.00
_cell.angle_beta   90.00
_cell.angle_gamma   90.00
#
_symmetry.space_group_name_H-M   'P 1'
#
loop_
_entity.id
_entity.type
_entity.pdbx_description
1 polymer ?
#
loop_
_entity_poly.entity_id
_entity_poly.type
_entity_poly.pdbx_seq_one_letter_code
_entity_poly.pdbx_strand_id
1 'polypeptide(L)'
;MANERKPPTSYLLPFRLWIGKKLFGTDKLGPHGVQVSPGRMIKGPCHMPELEALRYVAEHASIPVPKVFTTHYHDDRLYIEMEYIRGMSLEKAWHRGYPSQDQKKHIINQVAGFISQLRRLEPPQ
;
A
#
# COMPACT_ATOMS: atom_id res chain seq x y z
N MET A 1 -23.15 -18.33 -7.54
CA MET A 1 -22.57 -17.81 -6.28
C MET A 1 -21.42 -18.73 -5.92
N ALA A 2 -20.19 -18.36 -6.26
CA ALA A 2 -19.03 -19.18 -5.99
C ALA A 2 -18.78 -19.22 -4.48
N ASN A 3 -18.68 -20.43 -3.93
CA ASN A 3 -18.30 -20.68 -2.55
C ASN A 3 -16.82 -20.32 -2.39
N GLU A 4 -16.53 -19.04 -2.13
CA GLU A 4 -15.18 -18.59 -1.81
C GLU A 4 -14.78 -19.16 -0.45
N ARG A 5 -14.11 -20.32 -0.49
CA ARG A 5 -13.45 -20.87 0.69
C ARG A 5 -12.47 -19.81 1.20
N LYS A 6 -12.69 -19.32 2.43
CA LYS A 6 -11.74 -18.42 3.08
C LYS A 6 -10.35 -19.09 3.07
N PRO A 7 -9.30 -18.37 2.63
CA PRO A 7 -7.95 -18.92 2.68
C PRO A 7 -7.55 -19.22 4.13
N PRO A 8 -6.69 -20.22 4.36
CA PRO A 8 -6.34 -20.67 5.69
C PRO A 8 -5.63 -19.57 6.50
N THR A 9 -5.84 -19.59 7.82
CA THR A 9 -5.17 -18.70 8.76
C THR A 9 -3.65 -18.84 8.67
N SER A 10 -2.95 -17.72 8.54
CA SER A 10 -1.50 -17.63 8.54
C SER A 10 -0.98 -17.53 9.98
N TYR A 11 -0.74 -18.68 10.61
CA TYR A 11 -0.27 -18.75 12.01
C TYR A 11 1.11 -18.10 12.23
N LEU A 12 1.92 -17.94 11.18
CA LEU A 12 3.23 -17.28 11.26
C LEU A 12 3.17 -15.76 11.12
N LEU A 13 2.00 -15.20 10.76
CA LEU A 13 1.86 -13.76 10.55
C LEU A 13 2.23 -12.94 11.80
N PRO A 14 1.74 -13.24 13.02
CA PRO A 14 2.08 -12.47 14.21
C PRO A 14 3.58 -12.43 14.47
N PHE A 15 4.26 -13.57 14.29
CA PHE A 15 5.70 -13.67 14.44
C PHE A 15 6.46 -12.83 13.40
N ARG A 16 6.05 -12.87 12.13
CA ARG A 16 6.64 -12.02 11.07
C ARG A 16 6.47 -10.53 11.35
N LEU A 17 5.29 -10.12 11.83
CA LEU A 17 5.02 -8.72 12.18
C LEU A 17 5.85 -8.29 13.40
N TRP A 18 6.00 -9.16 14.40
CA TRP A 18 6.85 -8.90 15.57
C TRP A 18 8.33 -8.73 15.17
N ILE A 19 8.88 -9.63 14.35
CA ILE A 19 10.25 -9.48 13.82
C ILE A 19 10.38 -8.18 13.02
N GLY A 20 9.43 -7.90 12.13
CA GLY A 20 9.45 -6.70 11.30
C GLY A 20 9.52 -5.42 12.13
N LYS A 21 8.68 -5.30 13.17
CA LYS A 21 8.70 -4.18 14.11
C LYS A 21 10.06 -4.06 14.83
N LYS A 22 10.66 -5.19 15.24
CA LYS A 22 11.96 -5.21 15.91
C LYS A 22 13.11 -4.77 15.01
N LEU A 23 13.10 -5.15 13.73
CA LEU A 23 14.19 -4.87 12.80
C LEU A 23 14.05 -3.52 12.09
N PHE A 24 12.83 -3.10 11.76
CA PHE A 24 12.58 -1.92 10.91
C PHE A 24 11.96 -0.74 11.68
N GLY A 25 11.53 -0.95 12.92
CA GLY A 25 10.86 0.05 13.76
C GLY A 25 9.33 0.04 13.61
N THR A 26 8.65 0.59 14.61
CA THR A 26 7.17 0.58 14.71
C THR A 26 6.50 1.79 14.07
N ASP A 27 7.19 2.93 13.96
CA ASP A 27 6.52 4.22 13.72
C ASP A 27 6.65 4.71 12.26
N LYS A 28 7.31 3.94 11.39
CA LYS A 28 7.58 4.37 10.01
C LYS A 28 6.38 4.31 9.07
N LEU A 29 5.45 3.38 9.32
CA LEU A 29 4.36 3.04 8.39
C LEU A 29 2.97 3.24 9.01
N GLY A 30 2.90 3.94 10.16
CA GLY A 30 1.67 4.14 10.91
C GLY A 30 1.17 2.86 11.62
N PRO A 31 -0.01 2.93 12.25
CA PRO A 31 -0.51 1.87 13.14
C PRO A 31 -0.86 0.57 12.41
N HIS A 32 -1.09 0.63 11.09
CA HIS A 32 -1.53 -0.50 10.28
C HIS A 32 -0.44 -1.07 9.38
N GLY A 33 0.76 -0.51 9.36
CA GLY A 33 1.82 -0.93 8.45
C GLY A 33 3.05 -1.45 9.18
N VAL A 34 3.59 -2.58 8.75
CA VAL A 34 4.84 -3.14 9.26
C VAL A 34 5.74 -3.51 8.10
N GLN A 35 6.96 -2.97 8.08
CA GLN A 35 7.96 -3.40 7.13
C GLN A 35 8.48 -4.78 7.54
N VAL A 36 8.49 -5.73 6.61
CA VAL A 36 8.91 -7.12 6.86
C VAL A 36 10.17 -7.49 6.10
N SER A 37 10.57 -6.69 5.12
CA SER A 37 11.86 -6.78 4.42
C SER A 37 12.24 -5.42 3.80
N PRO A 38 13.47 -5.24 3.29
CA PRO A 38 13.90 -3.97 2.68
C PRO A 38 13.05 -3.46 1.51
N GLY A 39 12.21 -4.32 0.91
CA GLY A 39 11.32 -3.98 -0.21
C GLY A 39 9.87 -4.43 -0.02
N ARG A 40 9.50 -4.91 1.17
CA ARG A 40 8.14 -5.38 1.44
C ARG A 40 7.61 -4.88 2.76
N MET A 41 6.32 -4.56 2.78
CA MET A 41 5.57 -4.29 3.98
C MET A 41 4.30 -5.13 4.01
N ILE A 42 3.76 -5.32 5.21
CA ILE A 42 2.44 -5.88 5.43
C ILE A 42 1.57 -4.78 6.03
N LYS A 43 0.41 -4.52 5.40
CA LYS A 43 -0.64 -3.67 5.95
C LYS A 43 -1.77 -4.51 6.51
N GLY A 44 -2.28 -4.15 7.67
CA GLY A 44 -3.55 -4.66 8.14
C GLY A 44 -3.89 -4.27 9.58
N PRO A 45 -5.11 -4.63 10.02
CA PRO A 45 -6.13 -5.31 9.23
C PRO A 45 -6.71 -4.41 8.11
N CYS A 46 -7.01 -5.00 6.96
CA CYS A 46 -7.55 -4.35 5.77
C CYS A 46 -8.94 -4.90 5.42
N HIS A 47 -9.66 -4.19 4.56
CA HIS A 47 -10.91 -4.66 3.96
C HIS A 47 -10.68 -5.14 2.52
N MET A 48 -11.50 -6.06 2.03
CA MET A 48 -11.41 -6.59 0.66
C MET A 48 -11.39 -5.50 -0.43
N PRO A 49 -12.20 -4.42 -0.35
CA PRO A 49 -12.16 -3.35 -1.34
C PRO A 49 -10.79 -2.67 -1.49
N GLU A 50 -9.96 -2.68 -0.44
CA GLU A 50 -8.61 -2.14 -0.52
C GLU A 50 -7.70 -2.98 -1.43
N LEU A 51 -7.79 -4.32 -1.31
CA LEU A 51 -7.06 -5.25 -2.15
C LEU A 51 -7.53 -5.18 -3.61
N GLU A 52 -8.85 -5.16 -3.81
CA GLU A 52 -9.48 -5.08 -5.14
C GLU A 52 -9.10 -3.77 -5.83
N ALA A 53 -9.18 -2.64 -5.12
CA ALA A 53 -8.80 -1.33 -5.66
C ALA A 53 -7.32 -1.28 -6.07
N LEU A 54 -6.41 -1.83 -5.25
CA LEU A 54 -4.97 -1.87 -5.59
C LEU A 54 -4.71 -2.66 -6.88
N ARG A 55 -5.35 -3.83 -7.03
CA ARG A 55 -5.22 -4.65 -8.24
C ARG A 55 -5.83 -3.97 -9.45
N TYR A 56 -7.06 -3.47 -9.30
CA TYR A 56 -7.79 -2.81 -10.37
C TYR A 56 -7.03 -1.60 -10.91
N VAL A 57 -6.53 -0.71 -10.04
CA VAL A 57 -5.75 0.46 -10.43
C VAL A 57 -4.43 0.05 -11.08
N ALA A 58 -3.74 -0.98 -10.59
CA ALA A 58 -2.48 -1.46 -11.17
C ALA A 58 -2.64 -2.01 -12.60
N GLU A 59 -3.81 -2.59 -12.91
CA GLU A 59 -4.11 -3.15 -14.23
C GLU A 59 -4.62 -2.11 -15.23
N HIS A 60 -5.31 -1.06 -14.76
CA HIS A 60 -6.07 -0.14 -15.61
C HIS A 60 -5.53 1.29 -15.67
N ALA A 61 -4.48 1.63 -14.91
CA ALA A 61 -3.88 2.97 -14.90
C ALA A 61 -2.35 2.92 -14.87
N SER A 62 -1.69 4.03 -15.20
CA SER A 62 -0.22 4.16 -15.09
C SER A 62 0.23 4.71 -13.73
N ILE A 63 -0.68 4.73 -12.75
CA ILE A 63 -0.42 5.26 -11.43
C ILE A 63 0.52 4.31 -10.68
N PRO A 64 1.63 4.81 -10.10
CA PRO A 64 2.54 3.97 -9.33
C PRO A 64 1.91 3.60 -7.99
N VAL A 65 1.17 2.49 -7.96
CA VAL A 65 0.64 1.86 -6.74
C VAL A 65 1.57 0.72 -6.28
N PRO A 66 1.62 0.40 -4.97
CA PRO A 66 2.42 -0.71 -4.48
C PRO A 66 2.02 -2.04 -5.11
N LYS A 67 2.99 -2.82 -5.59
CA LYS A 67 2.72 -4.19 -6.06
C LYS A 67 2.25 -5.08 -4.91
N VAL A 68 1.10 -5.74 -5.07
CA VAL A 68 0.64 -6.77 -4.14
C VAL A 68 1.39 -8.07 -4.40
N PHE A 69 2.03 -8.64 -3.37
CA PHE A 69 2.75 -9.92 -3.46
C PHE A 69 1.90 -11.09 -3.00
N THR A 70 1.23 -10.94 -1.85
CA THR A 70 0.36 -11.98 -1.27
C THR A 70 -0.56 -11.38 -0.23
N THR A 71 -1.53 -12.16 0.23
CA THR A 71 -2.47 -11.81 1.29
C THR A 71 -2.42 -12.84 2.40
N HIS A 72 -2.49 -12.40 3.64
CA HIS A 72 -2.57 -13.25 4.82
C HIS A 72 -3.92 -13.05 5.50
N TYR A 73 -4.47 -14.13 6.05
CA TYR A 73 -5.65 -14.05 6.91
C TYR A 73 -5.25 -14.47 8.32
N HIS A 74 -5.61 -13.67 9.32
CA HIS A 74 -5.36 -13.98 10.73
C HIS A 74 -6.52 -13.44 11.56
N ASP A 75 -7.10 -14.29 12.41
CA ASP A 75 -8.32 -13.97 13.19
C ASP A 75 -9.42 -13.33 12.34
N ASP A 76 -9.74 -13.95 11.19
CA ASP A 76 -10.73 -13.47 10.22
C ASP A 76 -10.46 -12.07 9.62
N ARG A 77 -9.25 -11.54 9.78
CA ARG A 77 -8.83 -10.24 9.23
C ARG A 77 -7.85 -10.41 8.08
N LEU A 78 -8.04 -9.61 7.04
CA LEU A 78 -7.17 -9.55 5.87
C LEU A 78 -5.93 -8.70 6.18
N TYR A 79 -4.77 -9.17 5.76
CA TYR A 79 -3.52 -8.43 5.74
C TYR A 79 -2.90 -8.52 4.35
N ILE A 80 -2.43 -7.41 3.81
CA ILE A 80 -1.90 -7.31 2.45
C ILE A 80 -0.37 -7.19 2.54
N GLU A 81 0.37 -8.17 2.02
CA GLU A 81 1.81 -8.08 1.81
C GLU A 81 2.08 -7.44 0.44
N MET A 82 2.68 -6.27 0.45
CA MET A 82 2.89 -5.43 -0.72
C MET A 82 4.26 -4.77 -0.73
N GLU A 83 4.60 -4.17 -1.86
CA GLU A 83 5.82 -3.39 -2.04
C GLU A 83 5.96 -2.28 -1.00
N TYR A 84 7.14 -2.19 -0.41
CA TYR A 84 7.52 -1.03 0.38
C TYR A 84 8.15 0.02 -0.54
N ILE A 85 7.41 1.10 -0.80
CA ILE A 85 7.90 2.22 -1.60
C ILE A 85 8.87 3.04 -0.74
N ARG A 86 10.15 3.03 -1.12
CA ARG A 86 11.18 3.83 -0.45
C ARG A 86 11.00 5.30 -0.83
N GLY A 87 10.88 6.16 0.18
CA GLY A 87 10.78 7.59 -0.07
C GLY A 87 10.43 8.40 1.17
N MET A 88 9.98 9.61 0.91
CA MET A 88 9.51 10.58 1.91
C MET A 88 8.12 11.06 1.50
N SER A 89 7.24 11.29 2.48
CA SER A 89 5.95 11.91 2.20
C SER A 89 6.13 13.30 1.60
N LEU A 90 5.24 13.69 0.68
CA LEU A 90 5.27 15.02 0.08
C LEU A 90 5.11 16.12 1.14
N GLU A 91 4.31 15.89 2.18
CA GLU A 91 4.18 16.78 3.34
C GLU A 91 5.53 17.07 3.98
N LYS A 92 6.28 16.03 4.35
CA LYS A 92 7.60 16.17 4.99
C LYS A 92 8.60 16.83 4.04
N ALA A 93 8.57 16.49 2.75
CA ALA A 93 9.43 17.13 1.76
C ALA A 93 9.14 18.64 1.63
N TRP A 94 7.85 19.04 1.63
CA TRP A 94 7.44 20.45 1.59
C TRP A 94 7.86 21.20 2.84
N HIS A 95 7.59 20.65 4.03
CA HIS A 95 7.97 21.26 5.29
C HIS A 95 9.48 21.49 5.38
N ARG A 96 10.28 20.58 4.83
CA ARG A 96 11.75 20.69 4.82
C ARG A 96 12.29 21.58 3.70
N GLY A 97 11.43 22.12 2.85
CA GLY A 97 11.84 22.98 1.73
C GLY A 97 12.67 22.27 0.67
N TYR A 98 12.56 20.94 0.54
CA TYR A 98 13.36 20.18 -0.43
C TYR A 98 13.02 20.48 -1.90
N PRO A 99 11.74 20.59 -2.30
CA PRO A 99 11.42 20.84 -3.70
C PRO A 99 11.60 22.31 -4.08
N SER A 100 12.29 22.57 -5.19
CA SER A 100 12.30 23.87 -5.87
C SER A 100 10.91 24.24 -6.40
N GLN A 101 10.69 25.49 -6.81
CA GLN A 101 9.40 25.91 -7.37
C GLN A 101 9.01 25.09 -8.62
N ASP A 102 9.97 24.82 -9.50
CA ASP A 102 9.73 23.99 -10.68
C ASP A 102 9.39 22.54 -10.32
N GLN A 103 10.07 21.97 -9.32
CA GLN A 103 9.74 20.63 -8.82
C GLN A 103 8.34 20.59 -8.19
N LYS A 104 7.94 21.63 -7.45
CA LYS A 104 6.57 21.72 -6.91
C LYS A 104 5.53 21.71 -8.04
N LYS A 105 5.73 22.53 -9.08
CA LYS A 105 4.86 22.58 -10.25
C LYS A 105 4.79 21.22 -10.95
N HIS A 106 5.93 20.56 -11.12
CA HIS A 106 5.99 19.23 -11.72
C HIS A 106 5.22 18.17 -10.91
N ILE A 107 5.44 18.13 -9.60
CA ILE A 107 4.73 17.20 -8.68
C ILE A 107 3.22 17.45 -8.71
N ILE A 108 2.77 18.70 -8.67
CA ILE A 108 1.34 19.04 -8.74
C ILE A 108 0.74 18.56 -10.06
N ASN A 109 1.41 18.81 -11.19
CA ASN A 109 0.94 18.35 -12.50
C ASN A 109 0.86 16.81 -12.57
N GLN A 110 1.85 16.11 -12.00
CA GLN A 110 1.86 14.64 -11.95
C GLN A 110 0.68 14.10 -11.12
N VAL A 111 0.46 14.65 -9.91
CA VAL A 111 -0.66 14.24 -9.04
C VAL A 111 -2.01 14.54 -9.69
N ALA A 112 -2.17 15.71 -10.32
CA ALA A 112 -3.38 16.04 -11.07
C ALA A 112 -3.64 15.08 -12.23
N GLY A 113 -2.57 14.65 -12.92
CA GLY A 113 -2.62 13.60 -13.94
C GLY A 113 -3.10 12.28 -13.39
N PHE A 114 -2.56 11.81 -12.25
CA PHE A 114 -3.00 10.57 -11.60
C PHE A 114 -4.45 10.61 -11.14
N ILE A 115 -4.90 11.72 -10.54
CA ILE A 115 -6.31 11.90 -10.15
C ILE A 115 -7.22 11.85 -11.39
N SER A 116 -6.80 12.47 -12.49
CA SER A 116 -7.57 12.45 -13.74
C SER A 116 -7.68 11.04 -14.32
N GLN A 117 -6.64 10.21 -14.18
CA GLN A 117 -6.70 8.80 -14.56
C GLN A 117 -7.68 8.02 -13.67
N LEU A 118 -7.60 8.16 -12.34
CA LEU A 118 -8.52 7.48 -11.42
C LEU A 118 -9.99 7.79 -11.72
N ARG A 119 -10.31 9.05 -12.03
CA ARG A 119 -11.69 9.47 -12.33
C ARG A 119 -12.23 8.96 -13.67
N ARG A 120 -11.38 8.47 -14.56
CA ARG A 120 -11.76 7.88 -15.85
C ARG A 120 -11.90 6.35 -15.78
N LEU A 121 -11.54 5.75 -14.65
CA LEU A 121 -11.71 4.33 -14.46
C LEU A 121 -13.20 4.00 -14.37
N GLU A 122 -13.63 3.04 -15.18
CA GLU A 122 -14.98 2.49 -15.10
C GLU A 122 -15.08 1.55 -13.88
N PRO A 123 -16.23 1.45 -13.21
CA PRO A 123 -16.41 0.45 -12.17
C PRO A 123 -16.21 -0.97 -12.71
N PRO A 124 -15.56 -1.88 -11.95
CA PRO A 124 -15.51 -3.29 -12.34
C PRO A 124 -16.94 -3.85 -12.44
N GLN A 125 -17.19 -4.70 -13.45
CA GLN A 125 -18.48 -5.35 -13.69
C GLN A 125 -18.74 -6.52 -12.73
#